data_AF-A0A7Y5U8K1-F1
#
_entry.id   AF-A0A7Y5U8K1-F1
#
_cell.length_a   1.000
_cell.length_b   1.000
_cell.length_c   1.000
_cell.angle_alpha   90.00
_cell.angle_beta   90.00
_cell.angle_gamma   90.00
#
_symmetry.space_group_name_H-M   'P 1'
#
loop_
_entity.id
_entity.type
_entity.pdbx_description
1 polymer ?
#
loop_
_entity_poly.entity_id
_entity_poly.type
_entity_poly.pdbx_seq_one_letter_code
_entity_poly.pdbx_strand_id
1 'polypeptide(L)'
;MRDPTPQEEELAKSIVDEALEGYEHVVPAGELEILRAFFEAELVGTEEGLRQLRACMPDPKVDRSEELVTDRARAAAVIAIRKASAKK
;
A
#
# COMPACT_ATOMS: atom_id res chain seq x y z
N MET A 1 -4.94 -12.28 -10.06
CA MET A 1 -4.99 -11.72 -8.70
C MET A 1 -3.55 -11.35 -8.32
N ARG A 2 -3.33 -10.17 -7.73
CA ARG A 2 -1.99 -9.73 -7.31
C ARG A 2 -1.70 -10.36 -5.94
N ASP A 3 -0.47 -10.79 -5.71
CA ASP A 3 -0.04 -11.24 -4.39
C ASP A 3 -0.16 -10.08 -3.36
N PRO A 4 -0.66 -10.36 -2.13
CA PRO A 4 -0.69 -9.38 -1.07
C PRO A 4 0.72 -8.92 -0.70
N THR A 5 0.84 -7.66 -0.32
CA THR A 5 2.07 -7.12 0.25
C THR A 5 2.23 -7.56 1.70
N PRO A 6 3.45 -7.56 2.24
CA PRO A 6 3.68 -7.84 3.66
C PRO A 6 2.87 -6.92 4.59
N GLN A 7 2.69 -5.65 4.23
CA GLN A 7 1.87 -4.73 5.03
C GLN A 7 0.38 -5.10 5.01
N GLU A 8 -0.12 -5.60 3.88
CA GLU A 8 -1.50 -6.07 3.77
C GLU A 8 -1.71 -7.35 4.60
N GLU A 9 -0.74 -8.27 4.61
CA GLU A 9 -0.79 -9.48 5.45
C GLU A 9 -0.73 -9.18 6.95
N GLU A 10 0.13 -8.24 7.38
CA GLU A 10 0.20 -7.81 8.77
C GLU A 10 -1.08 -7.11 9.22
N LEU A 11 -1.65 -6.24 8.37
CA LEU A 11 -2.92 -5.58 8.66
C LEU A 11 -4.06 -6.60 8.77
N ALA A 12 -4.13 -7.59 7.86
CA ALA A 12 -5.15 -8.65 7.91
C ALA A 12 -5.12 -9.39 9.25
N LYS A 13 -3.92 -9.80 9.70
CA LYS A 13 -3.72 -10.44 11.01
C LYS A 13 -4.20 -9.57 12.15
N SER A 14 -3.81 -8.29 12.18
CA SER A 14 -4.20 -7.39 13.26
C SER A 14 -5.72 -7.18 13.34
N ILE A 15 -6.40 -7.05 12.21
CA ILE A 15 -7.87 -6.90 12.15
C ILE A 15 -8.56 -8.17 12.63
N VAL A 16 -8.08 -9.34 12.20
CA VAL A 16 -8.68 -10.63 12.58
C VAL A 16 -8.43 -10.94 14.06
N ASP A 17 -7.24 -10.62 14.58
CA ASP A 17 -6.91 -10.77 16.00
C ASP A 17 -7.82 -9.89 16.87
N GLU A 18 -8.03 -8.62 16.50
CA GLU A 18 -8.96 -7.71 17.19
C GLU A 18 -10.41 -8.20 17.08
N ALA A 19 -10.84 -8.65 15.91
CA ALA A 19 -12.21 -9.12 15.70
C ALA A 19 -12.56 -10.38 16.52
N LEU A 20 -11.56 -11.22 16.82
CA LEU A 20 -11.73 -12.45 17.59
C LEU A 20 -11.33 -12.31 19.06
N GLU A 21 -10.95 -11.11 19.51
CA GLU A 21 -10.64 -10.84 20.91
C GLU A 21 -11.86 -11.13 21.80
N GLY A 22 -11.67 -11.91 22.87
CA GLY A 22 -12.71 -12.25 23.84
C GLY A 22 -13.55 -13.48 23.46
N TYR A 23 -13.35 -14.06 22.27
CA TYR A 23 -14.04 -15.28 21.86
C TYR A 23 -13.44 -16.56 22.47
N GLU A 24 -12.31 -16.48 23.17
CA GLU A 24 -11.60 -17.62 23.78
C GLU A 24 -12.44 -18.37 24.82
N HIS A 25 -13.46 -17.71 25.38
CA HIS A 25 -14.36 -18.29 26.38
C HIS A 25 -15.59 -18.98 25.78
N VAL A 26 -15.89 -18.73 24.50
CA VAL A 26 -17.11 -19.20 23.83
C VAL A 26 -16.83 -20.14 22.67
N VAL A 27 -15.64 -20.08 22.08
CA VAL A 27 -15.21 -20.93 20.96
C VAL A 27 -13.96 -21.70 21.38
N PRO A 28 -13.89 -23.03 21.12
CA PRO A 28 -12.69 -23.82 21.37
C PRO A 28 -11.46 -23.27 20.63
N ALA A 29 -10.28 -23.37 21.25
CA ALA A 29 -9.03 -22.82 20.68
C ALA A 29 -8.75 -23.31 19.24
N GLY A 30 -8.95 -24.59 18.96
CA GLY A 30 -8.76 -25.13 17.61
C GLY A 30 -9.74 -24.57 16.57
N GLU A 31 -10.97 -24.25 16.97
CA GLU A 31 -11.94 -23.61 16.07
C GLU A 31 -11.59 -22.13 15.86
N LEU A 32 -11.09 -21.44 16.89
CA LEU A 32 -10.58 -20.07 16.77
C LEU A 32 -9.40 -19.97 15.81
N GLU A 33 -8.46 -20.93 15.85
CA GLU A 33 -7.34 -20.97 14.91
C GLU A 33 -7.83 -21.15 13.46
N ILE A 34 -8.84 -22.01 13.25
CA ILE A 34 -9.45 -22.19 11.92
C ILE A 34 -10.12 -20.90 11.46
N LEU A 35 -10.87 -20.23 12.34
CA LEU A 35 -11.51 -18.95 12.02
C LEU A 35 -10.49 -17.86 11.70
N ARG A 36 -9.40 -17.75 12.47
CA ARG A 36 -8.30 -16.82 12.18
C ARG A 36 -7.75 -17.04 10.78
N ALA A 37 -7.32 -18.28 10.49
CA ALA A 37 -6.76 -18.63 9.19
C ALA A 37 -7.76 -18.41 8.05
N PHE A 38 -9.04 -18.71 8.26
CA PHE A 38 -10.08 -18.51 7.26
C PHE A 38 -10.30 -17.04 6.94
N PHE A 39 -10.46 -16.18 7.96
CA PHE A 39 -10.70 -14.76 7.74
C PHE A 39 -9.47 -14.05 7.18
N GLU A 40 -8.26 -14.38 7.65
CA GLU A 40 -7.02 -13.87 7.07
C GLU A 40 -6.93 -14.23 5.58
N ALA A 41 -7.17 -15.50 5.24
CA ALA A 41 -7.13 -15.97 3.86
C ALA A 41 -8.20 -15.32 2.97
N GLU A 42 -9.38 -15.02 3.50
CA GLU A 42 -10.41 -14.29 2.74
C GLU A 42 -9.96 -12.86 2.44
N LEU A 43 -9.49 -12.14 3.46
CA LEU A 43 -9.10 -10.73 3.34
C LEU A 43 -7.98 -10.52 2.33
N VAL A 44 -6.99 -11.42 2.27
CA VAL A 44 -5.88 -11.29 1.32
C VAL A 44 -6.09 -12.09 0.03
N GLY A 45 -6.96 -13.10 0.04
CA GLY A 45 -7.16 -14.04 -1.05
C GLY A 45 -8.31 -13.69 -2.00
N THR A 46 -9.09 -12.64 -1.72
CA THR A 46 -10.14 -12.16 -2.62
C THR A 46 -9.92 -10.71 -3.04
N GLU A 47 -10.43 -10.34 -4.22
CA GLU A 47 -10.35 -8.95 -4.69
C GLU A 47 -11.16 -8.01 -3.81
N GLU A 48 -12.29 -8.49 -3.27
CA GLU A 48 -13.14 -7.75 -2.35
C GLU A 48 -12.43 -7.51 -1.01
N GLY A 49 -11.87 -8.56 -0.42
CA GLY A 49 -11.10 -8.50 0.81
C GLY A 49 -9.94 -7.52 0.70
N LEU A 50 -9.13 -7.65 -0.36
CA LEU A 50 -8.00 -6.74 -0.60
C LEU A 50 -8.44 -5.29 -0.78
N ARG A 51 -9.60 -5.06 -1.41
CA ARG A 51 -10.16 -3.71 -1.56
C ARG A 51 -10.55 -3.12 -0.21
N GLN A 52 -11.23 -3.89 0.63
CA GLN A 52 -11.62 -3.45 1.97
C GLN A 52 -10.40 -3.19 2.86
N LEU A 53 -9.42 -4.10 2.81
CA LEU A 53 -8.19 -3.98 3.58
C LEU A 53 -7.39 -2.71 3.24
N ARG A 54 -7.29 -2.38 1.95
CA ARG A 54 -6.68 -1.12 1.49
C ARG A 54 -7.45 0.12 1.91
N ALA A 55 -8.77 0.04 2.02
CA ALA A 55 -9.58 1.17 2.49
C ALA A 55 -9.32 1.50 3.97
N CYS A 56 -8.82 0.54 4.75
CA CYS A 56 -8.37 0.74 6.12
C CYS A 56 -6.94 1.29 6.23
N MET A 57 -6.15 1.23 5.15
CA MET A 57 -4.78 1.73 5.15
C MET A 57 -4.77 3.25 4.96
N PRO A 58 -3.80 3.97 5.57
CA PRO A 58 -3.59 5.37 5.26
C PRO A 58 -3.32 5.55 3.77
N ASP A 59 -3.89 6.60 3.17
CA ASP A 59 -3.60 6.96 1.78
C ASP A 59 -2.08 7.07 1.59
N PRO A 60 -1.53 6.50 0.50
CA PRO A 60 -0.12 6.63 0.22
C PRO A 60 0.22 8.12 0.12
N LYS A 61 1.19 8.57 0.93
CA LYS A 61 1.70 9.94 0.85
C LYS A 61 2.34 10.12 -0.52
N VAL A 62 1.64 10.79 -1.41
CA VAL A 62 2.20 11.20 -2.71
C VAL A 62 3.04 12.44 -2.45
N ASP A 63 4.35 12.26 -2.29
CA ASP A 63 5.26 13.40 -2.29
C ASP A 63 5.09 14.15 -3.62
N ARG A 64 4.69 15.42 -3.53
CA ARG A 64 4.48 16.25 -4.72
C ARG A 64 5.82 16.34 -5.47
N SER A 65 5.81 16.00 -6.75
CA SER A 65 6.94 16.14 -7.68
C SER A 65 7.39 17.60 -7.82
N GLU A 66 8.11 18.13 -6.84
CA GLU A 66 8.80 19.42 -6.99
C GLU A 66 10.11 19.26 -7.78
N GLU A 67 10.64 18.03 -7.89
CA GLU A 67 11.96 17.75 -8.47
C GLU A 67 12.00 17.76 -10.02
N LEU A 68 10.86 17.58 -10.71
CA LEU A 68 10.82 17.59 -12.19
C LEU A 68 10.89 19.01 -12.80
N VAL A 69 10.61 20.05 -12.01
CA VAL A 69 10.59 21.43 -12.51
C VAL A 69 12.01 21.97 -12.68
N THR A 70 12.94 21.58 -11.80
CA THR A 70 14.32 22.07 -11.82
C THR A 70 15.14 21.51 -12.99
N ASP A 71 14.92 20.24 -13.33
CA ASP A 71 15.68 19.59 -14.40
C ASP A 71 15.25 20.07 -15.79
N ARG A 72 13.95 20.31 -15.98
CA ARG A 72 13.45 20.85 -17.25
C ARG A 72 13.89 22.30 -17.45
N ALA A 73 13.92 23.10 -16.38
CA ALA A 73 14.42 24.48 -16.43
C ALA A 73 15.93 24.53 -16.71
N ARG A 74 16.73 23.65 -16.08
CA ARG A 74 18.17 23.51 -16.37
C ARG A 74 18.44 23.06 -17.79
N ALA A 75 17.71 22.06 -18.29
CA ALA A 75 17.85 21.59 -19.67
C ALA A 75 17.52 22.69 -20.69
N ALA A 76 16.45 23.46 -20.45
CA ALA A 76 16.09 24.60 -21.30
C ALA A 76 17.16 25.70 -21.29
N ALA A 77 17.75 26.00 -20.13
CA ALA A 77 18.81 26.99 -20.00
C ALA A 77 20.09 26.59 -20.77
N VAL A 78 20.50 25.32 -20.68
CA VAL A 78 21.67 24.80 -21.41
C VAL A 78 21.49 24.89 -22.93
N ILE A 79 20.28 24.59 -23.42
CA ILE A 79 19.95 24.70 -24.84
C ILE A 79 19.99 26.16 -25.31
N ALA A 80 19.48 27.09 -24.49
CA ALA A 80 19.49 28.52 -24.82
C ALA A 80 20.92 29.08 -24.91
N ILE A 81 21.80 28.71 -23.97
CA ILE A 81 23.22 29.13 -23.97
C ILE A 81 23.92 28.63 -25.24
N ARG A 82 23.74 27.36 -25.61
CA ARG A 82 24.36 26.79 -26.83
C ARG A 82 23.90 27.48 -28.11
N LYS A 83 22.62 27.86 -28.21
CA LYS A 83 22.10 28.60 -29.38
C LYS A 83 22.67 30.02 -29.46
N ALA A 84 22.87 30.69 -28.32
CA ALA A 84 23.46 32.03 -28.28
C ALA A 84 24.94 32.02 -28.71
N SER A 85 25.71 31.00 -28.32
CA SER A 85 27.13 30.88 -28.68
C SER A 85 27.37 30.48 -30.14
N ALA A 86 26.39 29.89 -30.82
CA ALA A 86 26.51 29.47 -32.23
C ALA A 86 26.18 30.59 -33.24
N LYS A 87 25.78 31.77 -32.78
CA LYS A 87 25.33 32.90 -33.62
C LYS A 87 26.34 34.06 -33.66
N LYS A 88 27.57 33.83 -33.20
CA LYS A 88 28.68 34.79 -33.15
C LYS A 88 29.85 34.24 -33.94
#